data_AF-A0A938MLQ6-F1
#
_entry.id   AF-A0A938MLQ6-F1
#
_cell.length_a   1.000
_cell.length_b   1.000
_cell.length_c   1.000
_cell.angle_alpha   90.00
_cell.angle_beta   90.00
_cell.angle_gamma   90.00
#
_symmetry.space_group_name_H-M   'P 1'
#
loop_
_entity.id
_entity.type
_entity.pdbx_description
1 polymer ?
#
loop_
_entity_poly.entity_id
_entity_poly.type
_entity_poly.pdbx_seq_one_letter_code
_entity_poly.pdbx_strand_id
1 'polypeptide(L)'
;KHFCINGDPYFLRGSGDFVINPETGCPDTDRERWRRKLRTLRDYGYNCVRLQSYAAAPEYYDVADEVGLLVQSEMGMLGAWGGHAEGRAYGWPQPSPEFYPALKWHWDKTVLRDVNHPSANLYCMANELHTNTNYPKVAWECYHATKDIKPSAFVIWSDGNKNPSLPADFVNAEAGDDGKWDKPLIQHEFRWWTSYPDVRIKAKYAGAVRPYAIELAEATAAQAGMTKLLPEMAANSQRLQYVEARGKMEACRRDHPTLAGISHFCAMDAGLAVEGIFDDFYGQKHVAPGTWRRTNGDTALLISRNFDDRVLASGETFKAQLLVSDFGHPPFQKPMVEWEWTAGRGLLASGRVRFVHQPHRTHPVGELRLKAPDTPKPLVTTLRATLREGSRRVDNEWTFWVFPTKAALPASAAAYRTSADLWLKDVQSLPTATADDLRGPRP
;
A
#
# COMPACT_ATOMS: atom_id res chain seq x y z
N LYS A 1 -8.25 -17.78 9.27
CA LYS A 1 -8.26 -16.90 10.46
C LYS A 1 -8.61 -15.52 9.93
N HIS A 2 -9.86 -15.10 10.07
CA HIS A 2 -10.37 -13.90 9.40
C HIS A 2 -11.00 -12.99 10.43
N PHE A 3 -10.99 -11.69 10.14
CA PHE A 3 -11.91 -10.78 10.79
C PHE A 3 -13.30 -11.00 10.20
N CYS A 4 -14.33 -10.80 11.02
CA CYS A 4 -15.72 -10.90 10.59
C CYS A 4 -16.46 -9.61 10.93
N ILE A 5 -17.36 -9.20 10.04
CA ILE A 5 -18.36 -8.17 10.34
C ILE A 5 -19.71 -8.88 10.27
N ASN A 6 -20.50 -8.83 11.34
CA ASN A 6 -21.80 -9.52 11.44
C ASN A 6 -21.75 -11.03 11.11
N GLY A 7 -20.63 -11.69 11.43
CA GLY A 7 -20.42 -13.13 11.16
C GLY A 7 -19.78 -13.44 9.81
N ASP A 8 -19.74 -12.46 8.90
CA ASP A 8 -19.21 -12.66 7.55
C ASP A 8 -17.71 -12.31 7.46
N PRO A 9 -16.86 -13.21 6.93
CA PRO A 9 -15.43 -12.96 6.80
C PRO A 9 -15.13 -11.79 5.86
N TYR A 10 -14.19 -10.93 6.24
CA TYR A 10 -13.69 -9.86 5.37
C TYR A 10 -12.16 -9.79 5.39
N PHE A 11 -11.60 -9.28 4.29
CA PHE A 11 -10.18 -8.98 4.19
C PHE A 11 -9.94 -7.51 4.50
N LEU A 12 -9.15 -7.23 5.53
CA LEU A 12 -8.86 -5.85 5.94
C LEU A 12 -7.92 -5.18 4.92
N ARG A 13 -8.28 -3.98 4.50
CA ARG A 13 -7.56 -3.16 3.52
C ARG A 13 -7.39 -1.78 4.12
N GLY A 14 -6.37 -1.70 4.96
CA GLY A 14 -6.00 -0.55 5.76
C GLY A 14 -5.07 0.39 5.01
N SER A 15 -5.13 1.66 5.39
CA SER A 15 -4.11 2.68 5.12
C SER A 15 -3.70 3.31 6.46
N GLY A 16 -2.43 3.65 6.65
CA GLY A 16 -2.04 4.60 7.69
C GLY A 16 -2.52 6.03 7.37
N ASP A 17 -2.81 6.79 8.41
CA ASP A 17 -3.08 8.23 8.40
C ASP A 17 -2.12 8.90 9.40
N PHE A 18 -1.41 9.94 8.97
CA PHE A 18 -0.37 10.64 9.74
C PHE A 18 -0.80 12.03 10.19
N VAL A 19 -2.12 12.31 10.23
CA VAL A 19 -2.69 13.63 10.57
C VAL A 19 -2.10 14.77 9.72
N ILE A 20 -1.90 14.49 8.43
CA ILE A 20 -1.38 15.46 7.47
C ILE A 20 -2.54 16.30 6.93
N ASN A 21 -2.60 17.55 7.41
CA ASN A 21 -3.62 18.52 7.04
C ASN A 21 -2.95 19.76 6.42
N PRO A 22 -2.56 19.72 5.13
CA PRO A 22 -1.89 20.84 4.49
C PRO A 22 -2.76 22.11 4.43
N GLU A 23 -4.09 21.93 4.50
CA GLU A 23 -5.04 23.04 4.50
C GLU A 23 -4.92 23.90 5.77
N THR A 24 -4.76 23.28 6.95
CA THR A 24 -4.82 23.95 8.26
C THR A 24 -3.48 23.98 8.99
N GLY A 25 -2.55 23.07 8.67
CA GLY A 25 -1.29 22.87 9.39
C GLY A 25 -1.43 22.30 10.80
N CYS A 26 -2.63 21.85 11.19
CA CYS A 26 -2.94 21.31 12.50
C CYS A 26 -4.02 20.22 12.40
N PRO A 27 -4.28 19.42 13.46
CA PRO A 27 -5.41 18.50 13.49
C PRO A 27 -6.72 19.20 13.11
N ASP A 28 -7.44 18.61 12.17
CA ASP A 28 -8.64 19.21 11.58
C ASP A 28 -9.91 18.75 12.29
N THR A 29 -10.94 19.62 12.29
CA THR A 29 -12.28 19.34 12.83
C THR A 29 -13.37 19.53 11.77
N ASP A 30 -13.02 19.94 10.55
CA ASP A 30 -13.97 20.11 9.46
C ASP A 30 -14.40 18.76 8.90
N ARG A 31 -15.65 18.40 9.16
CA ARG A 31 -16.29 17.17 8.68
C ARG A 31 -16.28 17.04 7.16
N GLU A 32 -16.41 18.13 6.40
CA GLU A 32 -16.40 18.05 4.93
C GLU A 32 -15.01 17.71 4.39
N ARG A 33 -13.96 18.25 5.03
CA ARG A 33 -12.58 17.85 4.70
C ARG A 33 -12.36 16.40 5.05
N TRP A 34 -12.72 15.94 6.23
CA TRP A 34 -12.63 14.52 6.57
C TRP A 34 -13.43 13.63 5.63
N ARG A 35 -14.64 14.06 5.25
CA ARG A 35 -15.50 13.31 4.34
C ARG A 35 -14.88 13.19 2.95
N ARG A 36 -14.24 14.23 2.44
CA ARG A 36 -13.45 14.15 1.19
C ARG A 36 -12.33 13.11 1.32
N LYS A 37 -11.51 13.21 2.37
CA LYS A 37 -10.36 12.35 2.63
C LYS A 37 -10.75 10.87 2.75
N LEU A 38 -11.72 10.58 3.62
CA LEU A 38 -12.20 9.23 3.89
C LEU A 38 -13.00 8.63 2.73
N ARG A 39 -13.81 9.42 2.00
CA ARG A 39 -14.47 8.92 0.78
C ARG A 39 -13.47 8.53 -0.30
N THR A 40 -12.40 9.30 -0.49
CA THR A 40 -11.34 8.92 -1.45
C THR A 40 -10.74 7.57 -1.08
N LEU A 41 -10.42 7.31 0.19
CA LEU A 41 -9.95 5.98 0.63
C LEU A 41 -10.96 4.88 0.28
N ARG A 42 -12.24 5.11 0.58
CA ARG A 42 -13.31 4.15 0.27
C ARG A 42 -13.44 3.88 -1.22
N ASP A 43 -13.38 4.92 -2.06
CA ASP A 43 -13.42 4.80 -3.50
C ASP A 43 -12.24 3.98 -4.04
N TYR A 44 -11.06 4.10 -3.45
CA TYR A 44 -9.91 3.26 -3.80
C TYR A 44 -9.95 1.86 -3.18
N GLY A 45 -11.06 1.48 -2.56
CA GLY A 45 -11.30 0.13 -2.06
C GLY A 45 -10.76 -0.13 -0.66
N TYR A 46 -10.19 0.86 0.03
CA TYR A 46 -9.86 0.72 1.45
C TYR A 46 -11.15 0.53 2.27
N ASN A 47 -11.03 -0.21 3.36
CA ASN A 47 -12.13 -0.46 4.30
C ASN A 47 -11.73 -0.21 5.76
N CYS A 48 -10.48 0.18 6.00
CA CYS A 48 -9.95 0.51 7.32
C CYS A 48 -8.95 1.66 7.19
N VAL A 49 -8.82 2.45 8.24
CA VAL A 49 -7.75 3.43 8.41
C VAL A 49 -7.09 3.18 9.76
N ARG A 50 -5.76 3.23 9.80
CA ARG A 50 -4.99 3.15 11.03
C ARG A 50 -4.47 4.54 11.37
N LEU A 51 -4.84 5.04 12.54
CA LEU A 51 -4.38 6.34 13.01
C LEU A 51 -2.94 6.20 13.50
N GLN A 52 -1.97 6.68 12.74
CA GLN A 52 -0.57 6.46 13.04
C GLN A 52 -0.10 7.36 14.17
N SER A 53 -0.05 6.80 15.38
CA SER A 53 0.50 7.45 16.56
C SER A 53 -0.09 8.84 16.81
N TYR A 54 -1.39 8.99 16.56
CA TYR A 54 -2.18 10.10 17.06
C TYR A 54 -3.60 9.65 17.43
N ALA A 55 -4.27 10.46 18.24
CA ALA A 55 -5.67 10.26 18.60
C ALA A 55 -6.52 11.30 17.84
N ALA A 56 -7.43 10.84 16.97
CA ALA A 56 -8.24 11.74 16.14
C ALA A 56 -9.34 12.48 16.94
N ALA A 57 -9.84 13.59 16.38
CA ALA A 57 -11.02 14.28 16.93
C ALA A 57 -12.31 13.46 16.68
N PRO A 58 -13.36 13.60 17.50
CA PRO A 58 -14.62 12.88 17.34
C PRO A 58 -15.24 12.98 15.94
N GLU A 59 -15.10 14.13 15.27
CA GLU A 59 -15.62 14.38 13.93
C GLU A 59 -15.03 13.42 12.88
N TYR A 60 -13.81 12.92 13.09
CA TYR A 60 -13.20 11.92 12.22
C TYR A 60 -13.97 10.60 12.26
N TYR A 61 -14.32 10.14 13.47
CA TYR A 61 -15.05 8.89 13.69
C TYR A 61 -16.50 9.00 13.20
N ASP A 62 -17.16 10.12 13.46
CA ASP A 62 -18.49 10.37 12.91
C ASP A 62 -18.50 10.23 11.37
N VAL A 63 -17.49 10.80 10.70
CA VAL A 63 -17.38 10.69 9.23
C VAL A 63 -16.98 9.27 8.81
N ALA A 64 -16.13 8.58 9.56
CA ALA A 64 -15.77 7.19 9.28
C ALA A 64 -16.99 6.26 9.37
N ASP A 65 -17.88 6.50 10.34
CA ASP A 65 -19.17 5.82 10.46
C ASP A 65 -20.05 6.06 9.22
N GLU A 66 -20.19 7.32 8.79
CA GLU A 66 -20.99 7.70 7.62
C GLU A 66 -20.44 7.11 6.30
N VAL A 67 -19.11 7.07 6.14
CA VAL A 67 -18.43 6.58 4.93
C VAL A 67 -18.35 5.05 4.89
N GLY A 68 -18.41 4.40 6.06
CA GLY A 68 -18.26 2.96 6.20
C GLY A 68 -16.80 2.51 6.12
N LEU A 69 -15.92 3.18 6.87
CA LEU A 69 -14.53 2.76 7.10
C LEU A 69 -14.35 2.39 8.57
N LEU A 70 -13.69 1.26 8.81
CA LEU A 70 -13.19 0.96 10.15
C LEU A 70 -12.03 1.88 10.50
N VAL A 71 -11.89 2.16 11.79
CA VAL A 71 -10.75 2.91 12.33
C VAL A 71 -10.04 2.03 13.35
N GLN A 72 -8.74 1.85 13.15
CA GLN A 72 -7.83 1.42 14.20
C GLN A 72 -7.40 2.66 15.00
N SER A 73 -8.04 2.83 16.15
CA SER A 73 -7.76 3.91 17.09
C SER A 73 -6.42 3.68 17.79
N GLU A 74 -5.64 4.74 17.94
CA GLU A 74 -4.40 4.73 18.72
C GLU A 74 -4.44 5.78 19.84
N MET A 75 -3.74 5.49 20.94
CA MET A 75 -3.51 6.48 22.01
C MET A 75 -2.32 7.41 21.72
N GLY A 76 -1.82 7.41 20.49
CA GLY A 76 -0.82 8.38 20.05
C GLY A 76 0.62 8.12 20.50
N MET A 77 0.95 6.89 20.88
CA MET A 77 2.28 6.57 21.38
C MET A 77 3.17 5.93 20.30
N LEU A 78 4.26 6.60 19.95
CA LEU A 78 5.31 6.04 19.09
C LEU A 78 6.18 5.05 19.87
N GLY A 79 6.75 4.04 19.21
CA GLY A 79 7.54 2.98 19.85
C GLY A 79 8.73 3.50 20.67
N ALA A 80 9.29 4.63 20.24
CA ALA A 80 10.32 5.38 20.95
C ALA A 80 9.93 5.82 22.38
N TRP A 81 8.64 5.98 22.65
CA TRP A 81 8.10 6.38 23.95
C TRP A 81 7.84 5.18 24.86
N GLY A 82 7.87 3.95 24.35
CA GLY A 82 7.44 2.78 25.11
C GLY A 82 8.56 1.87 25.62
N GLY A 83 9.83 2.28 25.53
CA GLY A 83 10.93 1.65 26.27
C GLY A 83 11.99 0.90 25.48
N HIS A 84 11.67 0.37 24.30
CA HIS A 84 12.51 -0.65 23.64
C HIS A 84 12.73 -0.44 22.14
N ALA A 85 12.58 0.78 21.62
CA ALA A 85 12.90 1.08 20.23
C ALA A 85 14.42 1.14 19.99
N GLU A 86 14.98 0.11 19.35
CA GLU A 86 16.40 0.10 18.95
C GLU A 86 16.69 1.29 18.02
N GLY A 87 17.70 2.11 18.38
CA GLY A 87 18.17 3.23 17.55
C GLY A 87 17.21 4.42 17.40
N ARG A 88 16.01 4.38 18.02
CA ARG A 88 14.99 5.44 17.95
C ARG A 88 14.48 5.89 19.31
N ALA A 89 15.24 5.71 20.38
CA ALA A 89 14.93 6.33 21.67
C ALA A 89 15.13 7.85 21.56
N TYR A 90 14.08 8.56 21.15
CA TYR A 90 14.01 10.01 21.31
C TYR A 90 14.17 10.37 22.81
N GLY A 91 14.68 11.57 23.12
CA GLY A 91 14.87 12.04 24.50
C GLY A 91 13.58 12.30 25.31
N TRP A 92 12.51 11.56 25.04
CA TRP A 92 11.23 11.65 25.72
C TRP A 92 11.20 10.77 26.98
N PRO A 93 10.37 11.12 27.99
CA PRO A 93 10.16 10.28 29.17
C PRO A 93 9.71 8.87 28.77
N GLN A 94 10.39 7.88 29.36
CA GLN A 94 10.02 6.48 29.18
C GLN A 94 8.83 6.15 30.10
N PRO A 95 8.09 5.06 29.84
CA PRO A 95 6.92 4.70 30.61
C PRO A 95 7.39 4.00 31.89
N SER A 96 8.03 4.72 32.79
CA SER A 96 8.45 4.26 34.11
C SER A 96 7.24 4.20 35.06
N PRO A 97 7.36 3.53 36.22
CA PRO A 97 6.22 3.29 37.12
C PRO A 97 5.41 4.53 37.52
N GLU A 98 6.07 5.68 37.66
CA GLU A 98 5.44 6.97 37.96
C GLU A 98 4.51 7.48 36.83
N PHE A 99 4.72 7.04 35.58
CA PHE A 99 3.88 7.41 34.43
C PHE A 99 2.78 6.37 34.13
N TYR A 100 2.80 5.19 34.75
CA TYR A 100 1.77 4.17 34.54
C TYR A 100 0.33 4.68 34.73
N PRO A 101 0.00 5.48 35.77
CA PRO A 101 -1.34 6.03 35.92
C PRO A 101 -1.74 6.96 34.77
N ALA A 102 -0.80 7.75 34.25
CA ALA A 102 -1.04 8.66 33.14
C ALA A 102 -1.24 7.90 31.82
N LEU A 103 -0.45 6.84 31.57
CA LEU A 103 -0.61 5.97 30.40
C LEU A 103 -1.97 5.28 30.40
N LYS A 104 -2.36 4.69 31.54
CA LYS A 104 -3.67 4.06 31.69
C LYS A 104 -4.79 5.10 31.47
N TRP A 105 -4.68 6.27 32.10
CA TRP A 105 -5.66 7.33 31.93
C TRP A 105 -5.80 7.75 30.46
N HIS A 106 -4.70 7.91 29.73
CA HIS A 106 -4.73 8.27 28.31
C HIS A 106 -5.43 7.18 27.48
N TRP A 107 -5.08 5.91 27.67
CA TRP A 107 -5.76 4.79 27.02
C TRP A 107 -7.26 4.77 27.32
N ASP A 108 -7.64 4.86 28.59
CA ASP A 108 -9.04 4.86 29.01
C ASP A 108 -9.82 6.01 28.34
N LYS A 109 -9.21 7.20 28.19
CA LYS A 109 -9.83 8.33 27.50
C LYS A 109 -9.98 8.12 26.00
N THR A 110 -8.99 7.52 25.34
CA THR A 110 -9.10 7.13 23.92
C THR A 110 -10.25 6.15 23.72
N VAL A 111 -10.33 5.11 24.55
CA VAL A 111 -11.42 4.11 24.46
C VAL A 111 -12.77 4.77 24.72
N LEU A 112 -12.92 5.53 25.81
CA LEU A 112 -14.19 6.19 26.16
C LEU A 112 -14.68 7.18 25.10
N ARG A 113 -13.76 7.88 24.42
CA ARG A 113 -14.10 8.77 23.29
C ARG A 113 -14.69 7.98 22.12
N ASP A 114 -14.09 6.83 21.80
CA ASP A 114 -14.35 6.12 20.54
C ASP A 114 -15.43 5.03 20.66
N VAL A 115 -15.73 4.58 21.88
CA VAL A 115 -16.44 3.32 22.15
C VAL A 115 -17.80 3.19 21.46
N ASN A 116 -18.52 4.31 21.31
CA ASN A 116 -19.87 4.32 20.71
C ASN A 116 -19.85 4.33 19.18
N HIS A 117 -18.69 4.49 18.54
CA HIS A 117 -18.58 4.50 17.09
C HIS A 117 -18.52 3.06 16.54
N PRO A 118 -19.38 2.69 15.57
CA PRO A 118 -19.27 1.42 14.85
C PRO A 118 -18.01 1.32 13.98
N SER A 119 -17.39 2.43 13.59
CA SER A 119 -16.09 2.42 12.89
C SER A 119 -14.93 2.02 13.81
N ALA A 120 -14.95 2.42 15.09
CA ALA A 120 -13.85 2.20 16.03
C ALA A 120 -13.93 0.81 16.70
N ASN A 121 -13.43 -0.22 16.01
CA ASN A 121 -13.42 -1.61 16.53
C ASN A 121 -12.03 -2.22 16.64
N LEU A 122 -10.98 -1.50 16.25
CA LEU A 122 -9.59 -1.90 16.43
C LEU A 122 -8.91 -0.84 17.29
N TYR A 123 -8.14 -1.26 18.28
CA TYR A 123 -7.40 -0.37 19.17
C TYR A 123 -5.97 -0.84 19.31
N CYS A 124 -5.04 0.11 19.22
CA CYS A 124 -3.62 -0.14 19.34
C CYS A 124 -2.99 0.84 20.34
N MET A 125 -2.24 0.31 21.30
CA MET A 125 -1.59 1.16 22.31
C MET A 125 -0.38 1.90 21.74
N ALA A 126 0.33 1.32 20.76
CA ALA A 126 1.59 1.87 20.28
C ALA A 126 2.00 1.43 18.88
N ASN A 127 2.82 2.22 18.22
CA ASN A 127 3.46 1.83 16.97
C ASN A 127 4.87 1.29 17.20
N GLU A 128 5.21 0.10 16.66
CA GLU A 128 6.59 -0.43 16.59
C GLU A 128 7.38 -0.45 17.92
N LEU A 129 6.80 -1.01 18.99
CA LEU A 129 7.52 -1.25 20.25
C LEU A 129 8.53 -2.40 20.21
N HIS A 130 8.78 -2.98 19.02
CA HIS A 130 9.60 -4.16 18.86
C HIS A 130 9.06 -5.33 19.67
N THR A 131 9.91 -6.08 20.34
CA THR A 131 9.52 -7.36 20.94
C THR A 131 9.01 -7.22 22.37
N ASN A 132 9.03 -6.04 22.99
CA ASN A 132 8.61 -5.88 24.38
C ASN A 132 8.17 -4.45 24.74
N THR A 133 7.60 -4.27 25.92
CA THR A 133 7.24 -2.97 26.49
C THR A 133 7.70 -2.85 27.94
N ASN A 134 7.98 -1.62 28.38
CA ASN A 134 8.25 -1.29 29.79
C ASN A 134 6.98 -1.23 30.67
N TYR A 135 5.78 -1.36 30.10
CA TYR A 135 4.51 -1.31 30.84
C TYR A 135 3.60 -2.55 30.65
N PRO A 136 4.13 -3.80 30.69
CA PRO A 136 3.38 -4.99 30.30
C PRO A 136 2.14 -5.23 31.17
N LYS A 137 2.23 -4.94 32.47
CA LYS A 137 1.09 -5.04 33.40
C LYS A 137 -0.02 -4.05 33.03
N VAL A 138 0.35 -2.79 32.79
CA VAL A 138 -0.59 -1.73 32.40
C VAL A 138 -1.24 -2.08 31.05
N ALA A 139 -0.51 -2.64 30.10
CA ALA A 139 -1.07 -3.09 28.83
C ALA A 139 -2.20 -4.12 29.03
N TRP A 140 -2.00 -5.12 29.92
CA TRP A 140 -3.06 -6.08 30.25
C TRP A 140 -4.24 -5.45 30.99
N GLU A 141 -3.99 -4.53 31.93
CA GLU A 141 -5.05 -3.77 32.60
C GLU A 141 -5.90 -2.97 31.61
N CYS A 142 -5.24 -2.28 30.67
CA CYS A 142 -5.88 -1.55 29.58
C CYS A 142 -6.68 -2.47 28.65
N TYR A 143 -6.14 -3.63 28.28
CA TYR A 143 -6.85 -4.64 27.48
C TYR A 143 -8.14 -5.09 28.16
N HIS A 144 -8.06 -5.52 29.43
CA HIS A 144 -9.22 -5.99 30.17
C HIS A 144 -10.27 -4.90 30.36
N ALA A 145 -9.86 -3.68 30.74
CA ALA A 145 -10.77 -2.55 30.86
C ALA A 145 -11.48 -2.22 29.53
N THR A 146 -10.79 -2.30 28.39
CA THR A 146 -11.43 -2.13 27.08
C THR A 146 -12.45 -3.24 26.83
N LYS A 147 -12.13 -4.50 27.15
CA LYS A 147 -13.05 -5.63 26.98
C LYS A 147 -14.28 -5.52 27.86
N ASP A 148 -14.17 -4.97 29.07
CA ASP A 148 -15.31 -4.78 29.97
C ASP A 148 -16.33 -3.77 29.41
N ILE A 149 -15.86 -2.75 28.67
CA ILE A 149 -16.73 -1.70 28.10
C ILE A 149 -17.19 -2.08 26.68
N LYS A 150 -16.30 -2.65 25.85
CA LYS A 150 -16.56 -3.05 24.46
C LYS A 150 -15.97 -4.43 24.17
N PRO A 151 -16.66 -5.52 24.57
CA PRO A 151 -16.16 -6.88 24.38
C PRO A 151 -15.84 -7.25 22.93
N SER A 152 -16.51 -6.61 21.97
CA SER A 152 -16.34 -6.85 20.53
C SER A 152 -15.11 -6.18 19.92
N ALA A 153 -14.47 -5.24 20.61
CA ALA A 153 -13.31 -4.52 20.09
C ALA A 153 -12.08 -5.45 20.02
N PHE A 154 -11.29 -5.33 18.97
CA PHE A 154 -9.97 -5.94 18.86
C PHE A 154 -8.93 -5.00 19.46
N VAL A 155 -8.09 -5.52 20.36
CA VAL A 155 -7.08 -4.73 21.07
C VAL A 155 -5.71 -5.37 20.89
N ILE A 156 -4.72 -4.55 20.57
CA ILE A 156 -3.31 -4.92 20.50
C ILE A 156 -2.45 -3.94 21.28
N TRP A 157 -1.37 -4.45 21.88
CA TRP A 157 -0.41 -3.64 22.61
C TRP A 157 0.52 -2.83 21.68
N SER A 158 0.82 -3.36 20.48
CA SER A 158 1.67 -2.68 19.52
C SER A 158 1.42 -3.17 18.11
N ASP A 159 1.58 -2.26 17.16
CA ASP A 159 1.76 -2.58 15.75
C ASP A 159 3.22 -2.92 15.40
N GLY A 160 3.39 -3.54 14.23
CA GLY A 160 4.67 -3.81 13.59
C GLY A 160 5.46 -4.96 14.21
N ASN A 161 4.93 -5.60 15.25
CA ASN A 161 5.64 -6.64 15.99
C ASN A 161 4.68 -7.63 16.65
N LYS A 162 5.29 -8.60 17.33
CA LYS A 162 4.61 -9.74 17.95
C LYS A 162 5.28 -10.12 19.26
N ASN A 163 4.47 -10.42 20.28
CA ASN A 163 4.91 -11.01 21.54
C ASN A 163 3.75 -11.81 22.14
N PRO A 164 3.87 -13.14 22.32
CA PRO A 164 2.79 -13.97 22.89
C PRO A 164 2.38 -13.60 24.31
N SER A 165 3.26 -12.95 25.07
CA SER A 165 3.06 -12.58 26.48
C SER A 165 2.34 -11.25 26.67
N LEU A 166 2.07 -10.51 25.58
CA LEU A 166 1.42 -9.20 25.59
C LEU A 166 0.03 -9.27 24.96
N PRO A 167 -0.89 -8.37 25.34
CA PRO A 167 -2.27 -8.44 24.87
C PRO A 167 -2.37 -8.18 23.37
N ALA A 168 -3.02 -9.09 22.66
CA ALA A 168 -3.23 -9.00 21.22
C ALA A 168 -4.39 -9.90 20.79
N ASP A 169 -5.44 -9.35 20.20
CA ASP A 169 -6.52 -10.13 19.57
C ASP A 169 -6.22 -10.49 18.11
N PHE A 170 -5.33 -9.72 17.48
CA PHE A 170 -4.76 -9.98 16.16
C PHE A 170 -3.27 -9.63 16.16
N VAL A 171 -2.56 -10.00 15.11
CA VAL A 171 -1.15 -9.65 14.95
C VAL A 171 -1.03 -8.68 13.78
N ASN A 172 -0.30 -7.59 13.98
CA ASN A 172 0.10 -6.70 12.90
C ASN A 172 1.62 -6.80 12.74
N ALA A 173 2.07 -7.56 11.74
CA ALA A 173 3.48 -7.88 11.53
C ALA A 173 3.74 -8.18 10.04
N GLU A 174 4.96 -8.60 9.71
CA GLU A 174 5.30 -8.99 8.33
C GLU A 174 4.52 -10.22 7.85
N ALA A 175 4.05 -10.22 6.61
CA ALA A 175 3.30 -11.34 6.03
C ALA A 175 4.13 -12.63 5.94
N GLY A 176 5.45 -12.54 6.05
CA GLY A 176 6.33 -13.70 6.25
C GLY A 176 5.98 -14.54 7.49
N ASP A 177 5.15 -14.02 8.41
CA ASP A 177 4.59 -14.73 9.55
C ASP A 177 3.21 -15.36 9.32
N ASP A 178 2.69 -15.31 8.09
CA ASP A 178 1.40 -15.91 7.74
C ASP A 178 1.38 -17.41 8.08
N GLY A 179 0.28 -17.85 8.70
CA GLY A 179 0.12 -19.21 9.20
C GLY A 179 0.88 -19.56 10.49
N LYS A 180 1.80 -18.72 10.99
CA LYS A 180 2.57 -19.01 12.22
C LYS A 180 1.84 -18.72 13.53
N TRP A 181 0.74 -17.97 13.46
CA TRP A 181 -0.04 -17.53 14.62
C TRP A 181 -1.46 -18.08 14.55
N ASP A 182 -2.04 -18.42 15.69
CA ASP A 182 -3.45 -18.82 15.83
C ASP A 182 -4.45 -17.66 15.64
N LYS A 183 -3.97 -16.42 15.63
CA LYS A 183 -4.73 -15.18 15.45
C LYS A 183 -4.74 -14.67 14.00
N PRO A 184 -5.70 -13.81 13.61
CA PRO A 184 -5.64 -13.09 12.33
C PRO A 184 -4.35 -12.27 12.22
N LEU A 185 -3.70 -12.33 11.05
CA LEU A 185 -2.50 -11.54 10.75
C LEU A 185 -2.84 -10.46 9.72
N ILE A 186 -2.46 -9.22 10.01
CA ILE A 186 -2.45 -8.10 9.08
C ILE A 186 -0.99 -7.85 8.69
N GLN A 187 -0.70 -7.70 7.39
CA GLN A 187 0.60 -7.19 6.95
C GLN A 187 0.74 -5.75 7.45
N HIS A 188 1.64 -5.54 8.40
CA HIS A 188 2.00 -4.20 8.86
C HIS A 188 2.71 -3.44 7.74
N GLU A 189 2.71 -2.11 7.81
CA GLU A 189 3.45 -1.19 6.94
C GLU A 189 4.61 -1.85 6.18
N PHE A 190 4.61 -1.75 4.86
CA PHE A 190 5.62 -2.47 4.08
C PHE A 190 6.13 -1.70 2.89
N ARG A 191 7.47 -1.70 2.83
CA ARG A 191 8.30 -1.37 1.68
C ARG A 191 7.97 -0.03 1.01
N TRP A 192 8.22 1.05 1.76
CA TRP A 192 8.15 2.47 1.40
C TRP A 192 8.74 2.79 0.02
N TRP A 193 7.95 3.46 -0.81
CA TRP A 193 8.41 3.96 -2.10
C TRP A 193 7.96 5.38 -2.31
N THR A 194 8.92 6.27 -2.50
CA THR A 194 8.68 7.69 -2.71
C THR A 194 8.68 7.99 -4.21
N SER A 195 7.69 8.77 -4.66
CA SER A 195 7.74 9.41 -5.97
C SER A 195 8.42 10.78 -5.88
N TYR A 196 8.89 11.31 -7.01
CA TYR A 196 9.41 12.67 -7.05
C TYR A 196 8.29 13.67 -6.72
N PRO A 197 8.55 14.75 -5.94
CA PRO A 197 7.53 15.74 -5.60
C PRO A 197 6.86 16.33 -6.83
N ASP A 198 5.52 16.36 -6.82
CA ASP A 198 4.77 16.89 -7.94
C ASP A 198 4.67 18.42 -7.88
N VAL A 199 5.56 19.10 -8.60
CA VAL A 199 5.60 20.57 -8.61
C VAL A 199 4.32 21.21 -9.13
N ARG A 200 3.47 20.46 -9.86
CA ARG A 200 2.21 20.97 -10.43
C ARG A 200 1.15 21.23 -9.36
N ILE A 201 1.25 20.60 -8.19
CA ILE A 201 0.30 20.81 -7.08
C ILE A 201 0.71 21.95 -6.14
N LYS A 202 1.81 22.65 -6.42
CA LYS A 202 2.32 23.74 -5.55
C LYS A 202 1.25 24.76 -5.16
N ALA A 203 0.39 25.15 -6.11
CA ALA A 203 -0.68 26.12 -5.87
C ALA A 203 -1.76 25.64 -4.89
N LYS A 204 -1.86 24.33 -4.61
CA LYS A 204 -2.78 23.79 -3.60
C LYS A 204 -2.32 24.12 -2.17
N TYR A 205 -1.02 24.34 -1.96
CA TYR A 205 -0.46 24.79 -0.68
C TYR A 205 -0.70 26.29 -0.48
N ALA A 206 -1.98 26.66 -0.40
CA ALA A 206 -2.44 28.02 -0.12
C ALA A 206 -2.79 28.24 1.37
N GLY A 207 -2.68 27.19 2.19
CA GLY A 207 -2.99 27.18 3.62
C GLY A 207 -1.76 27.42 4.50
N ALA A 208 -1.74 26.78 5.66
CA ALA A 208 -0.69 26.99 6.67
C ALA A 208 0.61 26.21 6.40
N VAL A 209 0.58 25.21 5.53
CA VAL A 209 1.74 24.34 5.26
C VAL A 209 2.52 24.84 4.04
N ARG A 210 3.84 25.03 4.23
CA ARG A 210 4.78 25.39 3.17
C ARG A 210 5.22 24.13 2.38
N PRO A 211 5.22 24.15 1.03
CA PRO A 211 5.55 22.99 0.21
C PRO A 211 7.07 22.75 0.09
N TYR A 212 7.73 22.45 1.22
CA TYR A 212 9.20 22.30 1.27
C TYR A 212 9.77 21.29 0.26
N ALA A 213 9.09 20.15 0.05
CA ALA A 213 9.53 19.13 -0.91
C ALA A 213 9.62 19.71 -2.34
N ILE A 214 8.61 20.48 -2.74
CA ILE A 214 8.53 21.10 -4.06
C ILE A 214 9.59 22.19 -4.20
N GLU A 215 9.76 23.05 -3.20
CA GLU A 215 10.74 24.13 -3.25
C GLU A 215 12.18 23.60 -3.33
N LEU A 216 12.50 22.54 -2.57
CA LEU A 216 13.79 21.86 -2.66
C LEU A 216 14.01 21.25 -4.04
N ALA A 217 13.01 20.56 -4.58
CA ALA A 217 13.07 19.99 -5.92
C ALA A 217 13.30 21.05 -7.00
N GLU A 218 12.58 22.17 -6.94
CA GLU A 218 12.75 23.30 -7.87
C GLU A 218 14.15 23.91 -7.77
N ALA A 219 14.66 24.15 -6.56
CA ALA A 219 15.98 24.73 -6.33
C ALA A 219 17.09 23.81 -6.85
N THR A 220 17.04 22.52 -6.52
CA THR A 220 18.02 21.52 -6.99
C THR A 220 17.96 21.38 -8.51
N ALA A 221 16.76 21.34 -9.11
CA ALA A 221 16.62 21.26 -10.55
C ALA A 221 17.10 22.53 -11.27
N ALA A 222 16.92 23.72 -10.68
CA ALA A 222 17.43 24.97 -11.24
C ALA A 222 18.96 24.99 -11.28
N GLN A 223 19.61 24.56 -10.18
CA GLN A 223 21.08 24.42 -10.13
C GLN A 223 21.61 23.42 -11.16
N ALA A 224 20.86 22.36 -11.45
CA ALA A 224 21.21 21.36 -12.45
C ALA A 224 20.78 21.71 -13.88
N GLY A 225 20.07 22.82 -14.11
CA GLY A 225 19.50 23.16 -15.42
C GLY A 225 18.37 22.23 -15.89
N MET A 226 17.70 21.54 -14.96
CA MET A 226 16.70 20.49 -15.19
C MET A 226 15.25 20.89 -14.85
N THR A 227 14.98 22.17 -14.51
CA THR A 227 13.64 22.61 -14.05
C THR A 227 12.50 22.19 -14.99
N LYS A 228 12.72 22.20 -16.31
CA LYS A 228 11.70 21.80 -17.31
C LYS A 228 11.33 20.31 -17.25
N LEU A 229 12.17 19.47 -16.63
CA LEU A 229 11.96 18.02 -16.51
C LEU A 229 11.14 17.64 -15.27
N LEU A 230 10.94 18.56 -14.32
CA LEU A 230 10.24 18.28 -13.05
C LEU A 230 8.85 17.64 -13.25
N PRO A 231 7.97 18.13 -14.15
CA PRO A 231 6.67 17.50 -14.37
C PRO A 231 6.78 16.06 -14.90
N GLU A 232 7.75 15.80 -15.77
CA GLU A 232 7.98 14.48 -16.34
C GLU A 232 8.59 13.51 -15.31
N MET A 233 9.54 13.99 -14.50
CA MET A 233 10.12 13.24 -13.38
C MET A 233 9.04 12.83 -12.37
N ALA A 234 8.14 13.75 -12.00
CA ALA A 234 7.00 13.44 -11.14
C ALA A 234 6.08 12.39 -11.78
N ALA A 235 5.67 12.56 -13.04
CA ALA A 235 4.80 11.60 -13.72
C ALA A 235 5.42 10.19 -13.83
N ASN A 236 6.70 10.10 -14.20
CA ASN A 236 7.39 8.82 -14.38
C ASN A 236 7.67 8.12 -13.04
N SER A 237 8.05 8.86 -12.00
CA SER A 237 8.28 8.30 -10.67
C SER A 237 6.97 7.86 -9.99
N GLN A 238 5.87 8.61 -10.14
CA GLN A 238 4.54 8.19 -9.68
C GLN A 238 4.06 6.91 -10.38
N ARG A 239 4.37 6.76 -11.68
CA ARG A 239 4.10 5.52 -12.42
C ARG A 239 4.89 4.34 -11.84
N LEU A 240 6.18 4.53 -11.56
CA LEU A 240 7.03 3.50 -10.96
C LEU A 240 6.52 3.12 -9.57
N GLN A 241 6.22 4.11 -8.72
CA GLN A 241 5.60 3.92 -7.41
C GLN A 241 4.31 3.09 -7.50
N TYR A 242 3.43 3.39 -8.45
CA TYR A 242 2.20 2.60 -8.66
C TYR A 242 2.50 1.14 -9.04
N VAL A 243 3.41 0.91 -9.99
CA VAL A 243 3.79 -0.44 -10.44
C VAL A 243 4.30 -1.28 -9.27
N GLU A 244 5.15 -0.66 -8.46
CA GLU A 244 5.73 -1.25 -7.27
C GLU A 244 4.69 -1.54 -6.17
N ALA A 245 3.91 -0.53 -5.77
CA ALA A 245 2.88 -0.67 -4.76
C ALA A 245 1.86 -1.75 -5.16
N ARG A 246 1.44 -1.73 -6.42
CA ARG A 246 0.57 -2.77 -6.99
C ARG A 246 1.20 -4.16 -6.86
N GLY A 247 2.43 -4.35 -7.35
CA GLY A 247 3.08 -5.66 -7.37
C GLY A 247 3.20 -6.26 -5.96
N LYS A 248 3.50 -5.41 -4.98
CA LYS A 248 3.65 -5.79 -3.57
C LYS A 248 2.30 -6.11 -2.91
N MET A 249 1.27 -5.30 -3.14
CA MET A 249 -0.08 -5.58 -2.65
C MET A 249 -0.63 -6.91 -3.21
N GLU A 250 -0.41 -7.16 -4.52
CA GLU A 250 -0.78 -8.43 -5.15
C GLU A 250 0.03 -9.61 -4.58
N ALA A 251 1.33 -9.45 -4.36
CA ALA A 251 2.18 -10.48 -3.75
C ALA A 251 1.74 -10.84 -2.33
N CYS A 252 1.42 -9.85 -1.48
CA CYS A 252 0.89 -10.11 -0.14
C CYS A 252 -0.35 -11.03 -0.19
N ARG A 253 -1.31 -10.74 -1.05
CA ARG A 253 -2.52 -11.57 -1.18
C ARG A 253 -2.30 -12.93 -1.79
N ARG A 254 -1.35 -13.02 -2.73
CA ARG A 254 -1.08 -14.22 -3.51
C ARG A 254 -0.26 -15.24 -2.72
N ASP A 255 0.81 -14.77 -2.09
CA ASP A 255 1.86 -15.60 -1.51
C ASP A 255 1.59 -15.89 -0.02
N HIS A 256 0.65 -15.15 0.58
CA HIS A 256 0.21 -15.32 1.98
C HIS A 256 -1.32 -15.51 2.03
N PRO A 257 -1.83 -16.68 1.60
CA PRO A 257 -3.26 -16.90 1.39
C PRO A 257 -4.09 -16.98 2.68
N THR A 258 -3.46 -17.05 3.87
CA THR A 258 -4.17 -17.02 5.16
C THR A 258 -4.15 -15.66 5.83
N LEU A 259 -3.50 -14.67 5.21
CA LEU A 259 -3.46 -13.29 5.66
C LEU A 259 -4.89 -12.73 5.81
N ALA A 260 -5.17 -12.08 6.93
CA ALA A 260 -6.48 -11.51 7.23
C ALA A 260 -6.64 -10.08 6.69
N GLY A 261 -5.54 -9.42 6.34
CA GLY A 261 -5.57 -8.11 5.73
C GLY A 261 -4.20 -7.50 5.50
N ILE A 262 -4.21 -6.28 4.96
CA ILE A 262 -3.02 -5.47 4.71
C ILE A 262 -3.25 -4.09 5.30
N SER A 263 -2.29 -3.58 6.07
CA SER A 263 -2.17 -2.18 6.45
C SER A 263 -1.13 -1.53 5.54
N HIS A 264 -1.58 -0.90 4.46
CA HIS A 264 -0.70 -0.14 3.59
C HIS A 264 -0.13 1.06 4.37
N PHE A 265 1.16 1.34 4.24
CA PHE A 265 1.86 2.38 5.01
C PHE A 265 1.11 3.71 4.99
N CYS A 266 0.93 4.28 3.80
CA CYS A 266 0.03 5.40 3.60
C CYS A 266 -0.52 5.39 2.18
N ALA A 267 -1.83 5.56 2.05
CA ALA A 267 -2.45 5.80 0.75
C ALA A 267 -2.31 7.27 0.32
N MET A 268 -2.08 8.17 1.27
CA MET A 268 -1.92 9.61 1.08
C MET A 268 -0.44 9.98 1.24
N ASP A 269 0.07 10.90 0.42
CA ASP A 269 1.37 11.51 0.65
C ASP A 269 1.41 12.19 2.03
N ALA A 270 2.61 12.26 2.63
CA ALA A 270 2.83 12.83 3.96
C ALA A 270 3.95 13.88 3.92
N GLY A 271 3.67 15.03 3.31
CA GLY A 271 4.58 16.17 3.31
C GLY A 271 5.86 15.90 2.52
N LEU A 272 7.00 15.70 3.21
CA LEU A 272 8.25 15.31 2.55
C LEU A 272 8.27 13.83 2.11
N ALA A 273 7.43 12.99 2.71
CA ALA A 273 7.27 11.59 2.36
C ALA A 273 6.20 11.43 1.28
N VAL A 274 6.61 11.58 0.02
CA VAL A 274 5.72 11.50 -1.17
C VAL A 274 5.44 10.05 -1.56
N GLU A 275 4.90 9.27 -0.61
CA GLU A 275 4.78 7.81 -0.67
C GLU A 275 3.37 7.28 -1.01
N GLY A 276 2.37 8.16 -0.97
CA GLY A 276 0.98 7.81 -1.19
C GLY A 276 0.64 7.54 -2.65
N ILE A 277 -0.49 6.86 -2.83
CA ILE A 277 -1.15 6.74 -4.13
C ILE A 277 -2.04 7.97 -4.45
N PHE A 278 -2.29 8.82 -3.45
CA PHE A 278 -2.89 10.16 -3.54
C PHE A 278 -1.91 11.22 -3.06
N ASP A 279 -2.11 12.45 -3.53
CA ASP A 279 -1.35 13.59 -3.04
C ASP A 279 -1.79 14.02 -1.62
N ASP A 280 -1.07 14.96 -1.01
CA ASP A 280 -1.35 15.53 0.32
C ASP A 280 -2.76 16.15 0.44
N PHE A 281 -3.50 16.32 -0.65
CA PHE A 281 -4.86 16.86 -0.67
C PHE A 281 -5.90 15.79 -1.02
N TYR A 282 -5.51 14.51 -0.97
CA TYR A 282 -6.30 13.35 -1.43
C TYR A 282 -6.70 13.44 -2.90
N GLY A 283 -5.92 14.16 -3.69
CA GLY A 283 -6.02 14.23 -5.14
C GLY A 283 -5.39 13.01 -5.81
N GLN A 284 -5.95 12.64 -6.96
CA GLN A 284 -5.40 11.56 -7.77
C GLN A 284 -3.98 11.89 -8.25
N LYS A 285 -3.03 10.97 -8.02
CA LYS A 285 -1.69 10.98 -8.65
C LYS A 285 -1.73 10.26 -10.00
N HIS A 286 -1.27 9.00 -10.03
CA HIS A 286 -1.11 8.24 -11.28
C HIS A 286 -2.37 7.52 -11.75
N VAL A 287 -3.12 6.89 -10.84
CA VAL A 287 -4.24 6.00 -11.19
C VAL A 287 -5.55 6.40 -10.53
N ALA A 288 -6.65 6.22 -11.27
CA ALA A 288 -8.01 6.42 -10.78
C ALA A 288 -8.48 5.30 -9.83
N PRO A 289 -9.55 5.51 -9.03
CA PRO A 289 -10.02 4.53 -8.05
C PRO A 289 -10.31 3.15 -8.65
N GLY A 290 -10.97 3.10 -9.80
CA GLY A 290 -11.31 1.85 -10.48
C GLY A 290 -10.09 1.00 -10.84
N THR A 291 -8.99 1.64 -11.23
CA THR A 291 -7.74 0.94 -11.57
C THR A 291 -7.08 0.35 -10.33
N TRP A 292 -7.00 1.10 -9.23
CA TRP A 292 -6.40 0.60 -7.99
C TRP A 292 -7.24 -0.50 -7.33
N ARG A 293 -8.58 -0.44 -7.43
CA ARG A 293 -9.47 -1.51 -6.93
C ARG A 293 -9.26 -2.86 -7.60
N ARG A 294 -8.64 -2.92 -8.78
CA ARG A 294 -8.23 -4.20 -9.39
C ARG A 294 -7.24 -4.97 -8.52
N THR A 295 -6.48 -4.23 -7.70
CA THR A 295 -5.51 -4.73 -6.72
C THR A 295 -6.09 -4.77 -5.30
N ASN A 296 -6.74 -3.68 -4.88
CA ASN A 296 -7.18 -3.47 -3.50
C ASN A 296 -8.70 -3.63 -3.30
N GLY A 297 -9.38 -4.36 -4.19
CA GLY A 297 -10.81 -4.64 -4.08
C GLY A 297 -11.14 -5.76 -3.08
N ASP A 298 -12.43 -5.94 -2.79
CA ASP A 298 -12.93 -7.12 -2.05
C ASP A 298 -12.59 -8.42 -2.78
N THR A 299 -12.66 -8.38 -4.10
CA THR A 299 -12.22 -9.46 -4.98
C THR A 299 -11.09 -8.95 -5.87
N ALA A 300 -10.02 -9.73 -5.99
CA ALA A 300 -8.91 -9.47 -6.90
C ALA A 300 -8.54 -10.72 -7.69
N LEU A 301 -8.26 -10.54 -8.98
CA LEU A 301 -7.59 -11.54 -9.80
C LEU A 301 -6.08 -11.34 -9.69
N LEU A 302 -5.33 -12.45 -9.58
CA LEU A 302 -3.89 -12.47 -9.39
C LEU A 302 -3.25 -13.46 -10.37
N ILE A 303 -1.96 -13.30 -10.65
CA ILE A 303 -1.16 -14.30 -11.37
C ILE A 303 0.07 -14.72 -10.56
N SER A 304 0.51 -15.97 -10.75
CA SER A 304 1.71 -16.54 -10.09
C SER A 304 3.04 -15.97 -10.54
N ARG A 305 3.05 -14.90 -11.35
CA ARG A 305 4.25 -14.28 -11.92
C ARG A 305 4.50 -12.96 -11.21
N ASN A 306 5.68 -12.82 -10.61
CA ASN A 306 6.15 -11.55 -10.07
C ASN A 306 6.52 -10.57 -11.17
N PHE A 307 6.90 -9.35 -10.81
CA PHE A 307 7.29 -8.33 -11.78
C PHE A 307 8.39 -8.84 -12.73
N ASP A 308 9.45 -9.43 -12.18
CA ASP A 308 10.62 -9.91 -12.93
C ASP A 308 10.30 -11.15 -13.78
N ASP A 309 9.38 -12.01 -13.34
CA ASP A 309 8.96 -13.21 -14.09
C ASP A 309 8.15 -12.89 -15.37
N ARG A 310 7.85 -11.61 -15.60
CA ARG A 310 7.10 -11.11 -16.77
C ARG A 310 8.01 -10.52 -17.84
N VAL A 311 9.32 -10.59 -17.64
CA VAL A 311 10.31 -10.33 -18.68
C VAL A 311 10.63 -11.66 -19.36
N LEU A 312 10.30 -11.76 -20.65
CA LEU A 312 10.37 -12.98 -21.44
C LEU A 312 11.35 -12.81 -22.61
N ALA A 313 11.99 -13.89 -23.00
CA ALA A 313 12.69 -13.97 -24.27
C ALA A 313 11.72 -14.24 -25.43
N SER A 314 12.05 -13.73 -26.61
CA SER A 314 11.37 -14.03 -27.87
C SER A 314 11.22 -15.55 -28.06
N GLY A 315 9.99 -16.01 -28.31
CA GLY A 315 9.68 -17.43 -28.50
C GLY A 315 9.63 -18.28 -27.22
N GLU A 316 9.92 -17.72 -26.04
CA GLU A 316 9.91 -18.43 -24.76
C GLU A 316 8.53 -18.99 -24.42
N THR A 317 8.48 -20.22 -23.91
CA THR A 317 7.25 -20.78 -23.32
C THR A 317 7.26 -20.60 -21.81
N PHE A 318 6.16 -20.08 -21.27
CA PHE A 318 6.00 -19.85 -19.83
C PHE A 318 4.66 -20.36 -19.31
N LYS A 319 4.57 -20.48 -17.98
CA LYS A 319 3.34 -20.89 -17.28
C LYS A 319 2.90 -19.82 -16.30
N ALA A 320 1.62 -19.48 -16.26
CA ALA A 320 1.07 -18.58 -15.24
C ALA A 320 -0.17 -19.22 -14.62
N GLN A 321 -0.18 -19.40 -13.29
CA GLN A 321 -1.43 -19.72 -12.61
C GLN A 321 -2.25 -18.46 -12.44
N LEU A 322 -3.53 -18.55 -12.75
CA LEU A 322 -4.55 -17.59 -12.38
C LEU A 322 -5.03 -17.92 -10.97
N LEU A 323 -5.17 -16.91 -10.11
CA LEU A 323 -5.74 -17.04 -8.78
C LEU A 323 -6.87 -16.02 -8.59
N VAL A 324 -7.84 -16.39 -7.75
CA VAL A 324 -8.90 -15.51 -7.29
C VAL A 324 -8.74 -15.33 -5.78
N SER A 325 -8.66 -14.08 -5.34
CA SER A 325 -8.80 -13.68 -3.94
C SER A 325 -10.17 -13.04 -3.79
N ASP A 326 -11.12 -13.73 -3.17
CA ASP A 326 -12.52 -13.26 -3.08
C ASP A 326 -13.00 -13.15 -1.64
N PHE A 327 -13.22 -11.93 -1.18
CA PHE A 327 -13.87 -11.61 0.08
C PHE A 327 -15.13 -10.75 -0.14
N GLY A 328 -15.67 -10.76 -1.36
CA GLY A 328 -16.87 -10.01 -1.71
C GLY A 328 -18.15 -10.65 -1.17
N HIS A 329 -19.13 -9.81 -0.85
CA HIS A 329 -20.42 -10.21 -0.32
C HIS A 329 -21.56 -9.71 -1.24
N PRO A 330 -22.52 -10.58 -1.63
CA PRO A 330 -22.51 -12.03 -1.43
C PRO A 330 -21.37 -12.70 -2.23
N PRO A 331 -20.90 -13.88 -1.79
CA PRO A 331 -19.84 -14.60 -2.49
C PRO A 331 -20.29 -15.00 -3.90
N PHE A 332 -19.33 -15.07 -4.83
CA PHE A 332 -19.58 -15.68 -6.13
C PHE A 332 -20.01 -17.15 -5.96
N GLN A 333 -20.91 -17.65 -6.82
CA GLN A 333 -21.42 -19.02 -6.70
C GLN A 333 -20.80 -19.96 -7.74
N LYS A 334 -20.91 -19.61 -9.02
CA LYS A 334 -20.38 -20.36 -10.16
C LYS A 334 -19.73 -19.40 -11.16
N PRO A 335 -18.74 -18.61 -10.74
CA PRO A 335 -18.09 -17.67 -11.62
C PRO A 335 -17.20 -18.40 -12.65
N MET A 336 -16.81 -17.67 -13.69
CA MET A 336 -15.85 -18.12 -14.70
C MET A 336 -14.82 -17.01 -14.94
N VAL A 337 -13.56 -17.40 -15.19
CA VAL A 337 -12.54 -16.46 -15.65
C VAL A 337 -12.42 -16.54 -17.17
N GLU A 338 -12.56 -15.41 -17.84
CA GLU A 338 -12.18 -15.22 -19.24
C GLU A 338 -10.84 -14.49 -19.28
N TRP A 339 -9.94 -14.86 -20.18
CA TRP A 339 -8.66 -14.19 -20.33
C TRP A 339 -8.28 -14.00 -21.78
N GLU A 340 -7.53 -12.92 -22.02
CA GLU A 340 -6.96 -12.56 -23.31
C GLU A 340 -5.50 -12.14 -23.11
N TRP A 341 -4.64 -12.51 -24.05
CA TRP A 341 -3.27 -12.04 -24.12
C TRP A 341 -3.06 -11.35 -25.46
N THR A 342 -2.62 -10.10 -25.41
CA THR A 342 -2.59 -9.21 -26.57
C THR A 342 -1.25 -8.52 -26.76
N ALA A 343 -0.94 -8.16 -28.00
CA ALA A 343 0.12 -7.22 -28.36
C ALA A 343 -0.53 -6.00 -29.04
N GLY A 344 -0.71 -4.91 -28.28
CA GLY A 344 -1.51 -3.77 -28.74
C GLY A 344 -2.97 -4.17 -29.00
N ARG A 345 -3.43 -4.07 -30.25
CA ARG A 345 -4.78 -4.51 -30.66
C ARG A 345 -4.82 -5.97 -31.16
N GLY A 346 -3.68 -6.61 -31.35
CA GLY A 346 -3.60 -7.98 -31.84
C GLY A 346 -3.81 -9.00 -30.72
N LEU A 347 -4.70 -9.96 -30.94
CA LEU A 347 -4.92 -11.10 -30.04
C LEU A 347 -3.84 -12.17 -30.28
N LEU A 348 -3.08 -12.52 -29.24
CA LEU A 348 -2.08 -13.59 -29.28
C LEU A 348 -2.69 -14.92 -28.83
N ALA A 349 -3.45 -14.90 -27.74
CA ALA A 349 -4.15 -16.06 -27.19
C ALA A 349 -5.35 -15.61 -26.36
N SER A 350 -6.33 -16.49 -26.18
CA SER A 350 -7.43 -16.28 -25.23
C SER A 350 -7.96 -17.60 -24.73
N GLY A 351 -8.74 -17.55 -23.67
CA GLY A 351 -9.37 -18.75 -23.14
C GLY A 351 -10.38 -18.45 -22.04
N ARG A 352 -10.99 -19.53 -21.55
CA ARG A 352 -11.94 -19.52 -20.45
C ARG A 352 -11.60 -20.62 -19.48
N VAL A 353 -11.76 -20.33 -18.19
CA VAL A 353 -11.49 -21.25 -17.10
C VAL A 353 -12.72 -21.31 -16.20
N ARG A 354 -13.36 -22.48 -16.17
CA ARG A 354 -14.38 -22.81 -15.17
C ARG A 354 -13.70 -23.53 -14.02
N PHE A 355 -14.12 -23.23 -12.81
CA PHE A 355 -13.50 -23.76 -11.60
C PHE A 355 -14.55 -23.85 -10.49
N VAL A 356 -14.22 -24.59 -9.43
CA VAL A 356 -15.02 -24.62 -8.20
C VAL A 356 -14.55 -23.45 -7.34
N HIS A 357 -15.42 -22.45 -7.16
CA HIS A 357 -15.12 -21.26 -6.37
C HIS A 357 -15.04 -21.59 -4.88
N GLN A 358 -14.05 -21.02 -4.19
CA GLN A 358 -13.94 -21.09 -2.74
C GLN A 358 -13.95 -19.65 -2.21
N PRO A 359 -15.07 -19.18 -1.65
CA PRO A 359 -15.16 -17.81 -1.16
C PRO A 359 -14.32 -17.58 0.10
N HIS A 360 -14.09 -16.31 0.42
CA HIS A 360 -13.38 -15.81 1.59
C HIS A 360 -11.92 -16.29 1.70
N ARG A 361 -11.26 -16.48 0.55
CA ARG A 361 -9.85 -16.87 0.48
C ARG A 361 -9.21 -16.52 -0.86
N THR A 362 -7.89 -16.64 -0.90
CA THR A 362 -7.13 -16.71 -2.15
C THR A 362 -6.91 -18.17 -2.54
N HIS A 363 -7.24 -18.54 -3.78
CA HIS A 363 -6.97 -19.88 -4.30
C HIS A 363 -6.69 -19.89 -5.81
N PRO A 364 -5.90 -20.86 -6.31
CA PRO A 364 -5.68 -21.02 -7.75
C PRO A 364 -6.97 -21.47 -8.45
N VAL A 365 -7.16 -20.99 -9.68
CA VAL A 365 -8.35 -21.28 -10.50
C VAL A 365 -8.03 -21.89 -11.87
N GLY A 366 -6.79 -21.77 -12.35
CA GLY A 366 -6.32 -22.44 -13.57
C GLY A 366 -4.87 -22.12 -13.90
N GLU A 367 -4.25 -22.94 -14.75
CA GLU A 367 -2.89 -22.74 -15.26
C GLU A 367 -2.93 -22.41 -16.75
N LEU A 368 -2.26 -21.32 -17.14
CA LEU A 368 -2.03 -20.95 -18.53
C LEU A 368 -0.66 -21.46 -18.96
N ARG A 369 -0.57 -22.00 -20.18
CA ARG A 369 0.70 -22.29 -20.85
C ARG A 369 0.75 -21.51 -22.15
N LEU A 370 1.66 -20.56 -22.22
CA LEU A 370 1.69 -19.55 -23.28
C LEU A 370 3.09 -19.50 -23.90
N LYS A 371 3.17 -19.17 -25.18
CA LYS A 371 4.42 -18.96 -25.91
C LYS A 371 4.55 -17.51 -26.31
N ALA A 372 5.61 -16.83 -25.86
CA ALA A 372 5.96 -15.47 -26.26
C ALA A 372 6.05 -15.38 -27.78
N PRO A 373 5.48 -14.32 -28.40
CA PRO A 373 5.62 -14.12 -29.83
C PRO A 373 7.10 -13.97 -30.19
N ASP A 374 7.46 -14.47 -31.36
CA ASP A 374 8.78 -14.21 -31.93
C ASP A 374 8.86 -12.74 -32.35
N THR A 375 9.86 -12.01 -31.83
CA THR A 375 10.01 -10.57 -32.09
C THR A 375 11.47 -10.15 -32.26
N PRO A 376 11.81 -9.37 -33.30
CA PRO A 376 13.15 -8.83 -33.49
C PRO A 376 13.42 -7.56 -32.66
N LYS A 377 12.41 -7.02 -31.98
CA LYS A 377 12.48 -5.78 -31.17
C LYS A 377 11.73 -5.96 -29.85
N PRO A 378 12.03 -5.17 -28.81
CA PRO A 378 11.25 -5.18 -27.58
C PRO A 378 9.76 -5.01 -27.86
N LEU A 379 8.95 -5.90 -27.30
CA LEU A 379 7.50 -5.91 -27.47
C LEU A 379 6.83 -5.92 -26.10
N VAL A 380 5.86 -5.02 -25.92
CA VAL A 380 5.00 -5.02 -24.75
C VAL A 380 3.72 -5.79 -25.07
N THR A 381 3.37 -6.74 -24.21
CA THR A 381 2.13 -7.52 -24.31
C THR A 381 1.34 -7.41 -23.00
N THR A 382 0.03 -7.67 -23.05
CA THR A 382 -0.85 -7.54 -21.89
C THR A 382 -1.68 -8.80 -21.73
N LEU A 383 -1.57 -9.46 -20.59
CA LEU A 383 -2.49 -10.51 -20.16
C LEU A 383 -3.60 -9.86 -19.35
N ARG A 384 -4.84 -9.92 -19.80
CA ARG A 384 -6.02 -9.47 -19.06
C ARG A 384 -6.86 -10.68 -18.67
N ALA A 385 -7.34 -10.69 -17.44
CA ALA A 385 -8.30 -11.68 -16.94
C ALA A 385 -9.55 -10.95 -16.42
N THR A 386 -10.71 -11.57 -16.59
CA THR A 386 -11.99 -11.07 -16.10
C THR A 386 -12.78 -12.22 -15.48
N LEU A 387 -13.11 -12.08 -14.19
CA LEU A 387 -14.02 -12.93 -13.44
C LEU A 387 -15.45 -12.42 -13.67
N ARG A 388 -16.38 -13.32 -14.04
CA ARG A 388 -17.77 -12.95 -14.33
C ARG A 388 -18.76 -13.90 -13.65
N GLU A 389 -19.86 -13.33 -13.18
CA GLU A 389 -21.09 -14.02 -12.80
C GLU A 389 -22.28 -13.06 -12.95
N GLY A 390 -23.19 -13.34 -13.90
CA GLY A 390 -24.28 -12.43 -14.23
C GLY A 390 -23.75 -11.05 -14.64
N SER A 391 -24.20 -10.00 -13.95
CA SER A 391 -23.71 -8.62 -14.14
C SER A 391 -22.42 -8.29 -13.37
N ARG A 392 -22.03 -9.12 -12.39
CA ARG A 392 -20.82 -8.89 -11.59
C ARG A 392 -19.59 -9.17 -12.43
N ARG A 393 -18.64 -8.23 -12.40
CA ARG A 393 -17.39 -8.30 -13.15
C ARG A 393 -16.24 -7.78 -12.29
N VAL A 394 -15.14 -8.55 -12.25
CA VAL A 394 -13.87 -8.12 -11.66
C VAL A 394 -12.78 -8.42 -12.68
N ASP A 395 -11.95 -7.45 -13.01
CA ASP A 395 -10.85 -7.62 -13.97
C ASP A 395 -9.52 -7.14 -13.41
N ASN A 396 -8.45 -7.75 -13.90
CA ASN A 396 -7.09 -7.30 -13.69
C ASN A 396 -6.25 -7.56 -14.95
N GLU A 397 -5.12 -6.86 -15.07
CA GLU A 397 -4.24 -6.98 -16.23
C GLU A 397 -2.77 -6.84 -15.88
N TRP A 398 -1.92 -7.62 -16.54
CA TRP A 398 -0.49 -7.67 -16.29
C TRP A 398 0.28 -7.45 -17.58
N THR A 399 1.22 -6.53 -17.52
CA THR A 399 2.17 -6.27 -18.61
C THR A 399 3.25 -7.35 -18.61
N PHE A 400 3.59 -7.83 -19.79
CA PHE A 400 4.75 -8.67 -20.07
C PHE A 400 5.63 -7.98 -21.10
N TRP A 401 6.95 -8.07 -20.92
CA TRP A 401 7.94 -7.50 -21.83
C TRP A 401 8.68 -8.63 -22.52
N VAL A 402 8.57 -8.71 -23.83
CA VAL A 402 9.25 -9.71 -24.65
C VAL A 402 10.44 -9.06 -25.34
N PHE A 403 11.64 -9.57 -25.08
CA PHE A 403 12.87 -9.06 -25.67
C PHE A 403 13.45 -10.05 -26.68
N PRO A 404 14.10 -9.58 -27.76
CA PRO A 404 14.84 -10.46 -28.64
C PRO A 404 15.95 -11.16 -27.85
N THR A 405 16.24 -12.42 -28.17
CA THR A 405 17.30 -13.21 -27.50
C THR A 405 18.70 -12.64 -27.71
N LYS A 406 18.87 -11.81 -28.74
CA LYS A 406 20.08 -11.02 -29.01
C LYS A 406 19.68 -9.59 -29.38
N ALA A 407 20.33 -8.62 -28.77
CA ALA A 407 20.23 -7.22 -29.13
C ALA A 407 21.63 -6.63 -29.26
N ALA A 408 21.89 -5.88 -30.34
CA ALA A 408 23.08 -5.05 -30.45
C ALA A 408 22.76 -3.66 -29.89
N LEU A 409 23.71 -3.06 -29.18
CA LEU A 409 23.61 -1.64 -28.83
C LEU A 409 23.66 -0.81 -30.13
N PRO A 410 22.90 0.30 -30.22
CA PRO A 410 23.07 1.23 -31.32
C PRO A 410 24.52 1.71 -31.41
N ALA A 411 25.03 1.92 -32.62
CA ALA A 411 26.39 2.47 -32.81
C ALA A 411 26.57 3.84 -32.14
N SER A 412 25.47 4.57 -31.91
CA SER A 412 25.42 5.85 -31.21
C SER A 412 25.27 5.75 -29.69
N ALA A 413 25.27 4.55 -29.11
CA ALA A 413 25.14 4.38 -27.67
C ALA A 413 26.39 4.94 -26.96
N ALA A 414 26.17 5.74 -25.92
CA ALA A 414 27.22 6.33 -25.10
C ALA A 414 26.80 6.30 -23.63
N ALA A 415 27.77 6.14 -22.73
CA ALA A 415 27.56 6.22 -21.28
C ALA A 415 27.54 7.68 -20.82
N TYR A 416 26.42 8.17 -20.28
CA TYR A 416 26.37 9.51 -19.68
C TYR A 416 26.85 9.46 -18.22
N ARG A 417 28.11 9.89 -18.01
CA ARG A 417 28.88 9.73 -16.77
C ARG A 417 29.11 8.25 -16.39
N THR A 418 30.31 7.92 -15.97
CA THR A 418 30.62 6.62 -15.36
C THR A 418 30.10 6.61 -13.92
N SER A 419 29.02 5.89 -13.66
CA SER A 419 28.68 5.49 -12.29
C SER A 419 29.67 4.42 -11.84
N ALA A 420 30.17 4.52 -10.60
CA ALA A 420 31.00 3.49 -9.99
C ALA A 420 30.24 2.15 -9.83
N ASP A 421 28.91 2.19 -9.85
CA ASP A 421 28.01 1.07 -9.60
C ASP A 421 27.12 0.77 -10.83
N LEU A 422 27.72 0.45 -11.97
CA LEU A 422 26.97 -0.03 -13.14
C LEU A 422 26.80 -1.56 -13.06
N TRP A 423 25.55 -2.01 -12.95
CA TRP A 423 25.17 -3.43 -13.01
C TRP A 423 25.31 -4.04 -14.43
N LEU A 424 25.45 -3.19 -15.45
CA LEU A 424 25.69 -3.59 -16.84
C LEU A 424 27.21 -3.62 -17.13
N LYS A 425 27.80 -4.80 -17.06
CA LYS A 425 29.25 -5.02 -17.27
C LYS A 425 29.73 -4.57 -18.66
N ASP A 426 28.89 -4.66 -19.68
CA ASP A 426 29.25 -4.35 -21.07
C ASP A 426 29.25 -2.84 -21.38
N VAL A 427 28.63 -2.01 -20.53
CA VAL A 427 28.56 -0.55 -20.71
C VAL A 427 29.92 0.14 -20.52
N GLN A 428 30.88 -0.52 -19.87
CA GLN A 428 32.25 -0.01 -19.71
C GLN A 428 32.99 0.20 -21.05
N SER A 429 32.53 -0.46 -22.13
CA SER A 429 33.07 -0.34 -23.48
C SER A 429 32.45 0.79 -24.32
N LEU A 430 31.40 1.45 -23.82
CA LEU A 430 30.73 2.53 -24.55
C LEU A 430 31.52 3.85 -24.45
N PRO A 431 31.51 4.69 -25.51
CA PRO A 431 32.03 6.05 -25.42
C PRO A 431 31.29 6.85 -24.34
N THR A 432 31.96 7.79 -23.67
CA THR A 432 31.33 8.64 -22.65
C THR A 432 30.69 9.89 -23.28
N ALA A 433 29.44 10.20 -22.92
CA ALA A 433 28.74 11.41 -23.31
C ALA A 433 28.79 12.47 -22.20
N THR A 434 28.88 13.74 -22.59
CA THR A 434 28.85 14.93 -21.73
C THR A 434 27.44 15.55 -21.66
N ALA A 435 27.25 16.50 -20.74
CA ALA A 435 25.98 17.21 -20.62
C ALA A 435 25.67 18.10 -21.85
N ASP A 436 26.68 18.44 -22.65
CA ASP A 436 26.51 19.24 -23.85
C ASP A 436 26.13 18.36 -25.05
N ASP A 437 26.55 17.09 -25.08
CA ASP A 437 26.16 16.12 -26.11
C ASP A 437 24.67 15.73 -26.03
N LEU A 438 24.03 15.90 -24.86
CA LEU A 438 22.60 15.64 -24.65
C LEU A 438 21.70 16.84 -24.99
N ARG A 439 22.28 18.04 -25.14
CA ARG A 439 21.54 19.22 -25.57
C ARG A 439 21.45 19.13 -27.10
N GLY A 440 20.35 18.58 -27.61
CA GLY A 440 20.03 18.68 -29.04
C GLY A 440 20.15 20.12 -29.56
N PRO A 441 20.19 20.33 -30.89
CA PRO A 441 20.41 21.66 -31.47
C PRO A 441 19.46 22.67 -30.84
N ARG A 442 20.02 23.77 -30.33
CA ARG A 442 19.22 24.86 -29.73
C ARG A 442 18.22 25.35 -30.79
N PRO A 443 16.94 25.52 -30.43
CA PRO A 443 15.95 26.10 -31.34
C PRO A 443 16.30 27.53 -31.74
#